data_AF-A0A6B2G2K0-F1
#
_entry.id   AF-A0A6B2G2K0-F1
#
_cell.length_a   1.000
_cell.length_b   1.000
_cell.length_c   1.000
_cell.angle_alpha   90.00
_cell.angle_beta   90.00
_cell.angle_gamma   90.00
#
_symmetry.space_group_name_H-M   'P 1'
#
loop_
_entity.id
_entity.type
_entity.pdbx_description
1 polymer ?
#
loop_
_entity_poly.entity_id
_entity_poly.type
_entity_poly.pdbx_seq_one_letter_code
_entity_poly.pdbx_strand_id
1 'polypeptide(L)'
;MSNYIVPSYYFPQNFEEKQTIITSYREALKQKHCIHFNRGRSHCPFSTSCFFKHEFPDGTLADESHLLVNSDGYYQIYSPYCEDGGSFSDIPFHLLSKDKYSS
;
A
#
# COMPACT_ATOMS: atom_id res chain seq x y z
N MET A 1 9.04 -11.30 2.49
CA MET A 1 7.98 -11.41 3.51
C MET A 1 8.38 -10.61 4.75
N SER A 2 7.55 -9.69 5.22
CA SER A 2 7.71 -9.04 6.53
C SER A 2 6.96 -9.86 7.59
N ASN A 3 7.65 -10.24 8.67
CA ASN A 3 7.02 -10.88 9.82
C ASN A 3 6.35 -9.81 10.71
N TYR A 4 5.15 -10.08 11.24
CA TYR A 4 4.45 -9.19 12.16
C TYR A 4 3.97 -9.96 13.40
N ILE A 5 3.85 -9.24 14.51
CA ILE A 5 3.40 -9.78 15.79
C ILE A 5 2.02 -9.18 16.08
N VAL A 6 1.06 -10.04 16.43
CA VAL A 6 -0.27 -9.62 16.87
C VAL A 6 -0.27 -9.58 18.40
N PRO A 7 -0.39 -8.39 19.02
CA PRO A 7 -0.52 -8.30 20.46
C PRO A 7 -1.91 -8.81 20.87
N SER A 8 -1.95 -9.81 21.75
CA SER A 8 -3.17 -10.29 22.39
C SER A 8 -2.96 -10.36 23.90
N TYR A 9 -4.01 -10.06 24.67
CA TYR A 9 -3.96 -10.13 26.14
C TYR A 9 -3.95 -11.59 26.64
N TYR A 10 -4.54 -12.50 25.86
CA TYR A 10 -4.66 -13.91 26.19
C TYR A 10 -4.13 -14.78 25.04
N PHE A 11 -3.80 -16.03 25.37
CA PHE A 11 -3.32 -17.01 24.41
C PHE A 11 -4.51 -17.82 23.84
N PRO A 12 -4.68 -17.90 22.50
CA PRO A 12 -5.81 -18.59 21.89
C PRO A 12 -5.73 -20.10 22.14
N GLN A 13 -6.86 -20.71 22.50
CA GLN A 13 -6.94 -22.15 22.82
C GLN A 13 -7.26 -23.00 21.58
N ASN A 14 -7.87 -22.40 20.56
CA ASN A 14 -8.25 -23.08 19.33
C ASN A 14 -7.92 -22.22 18.10
N PHE A 15 -8.01 -22.83 16.93
CA PHE A 15 -7.67 -22.18 15.67
C PHE A 15 -8.61 -21.02 15.34
N GLU A 16 -9.90 -21.16 15.63
CA GLU A 16 -10.91 -20.15 15.36
C GLU A 16 -10.65 -18.87 16.15
N GLU A 17 -10.41 -18.98 17.45
CA GLU A 17 -10.06 -17.85 18.31
C GLU A 17 -8.78 -17.15 17.83
N LYS A 18 -7.76 -17.92 17.42
CA LYS A 18 -6.55 -17.36 16.82
C LYS A 18 -6.87 -16.55 15.55
N GLN A 19 -7.72 -17.07 14.67
CA GLN A 19 -8.11 -16.35 13.45
C GLN A 19 -8.89 -15.08 13.79
N THR A 20 -9.81 -15.14 14.74
CA THR A 20 -10.59 -13.97 15.20
C THR A 20 -9.68 -12.87 15.74
N ILE A 21 -8.68 -13.21 16.54
CA ILE A 21 -7.69 -12.25 17.06
C ILE A 21 -6.90 -11.61 15.91
N ILE A 22 -6.44 -12.40 14.94
CA ILE A 22 -5.67 -11.88 13.81
C ILE A 22 -6.54 -10.96 12.94
N THR A 23 -7.76 -11.39 12.61
CA THR A 23 -8.70 -10.63 11.77
C THR A 23 -9.11 -9.32 12.43
N SER A 24 -9.55 -9.37 13.69
CA SER A 24 -9.94 -8.17 14.44
C SER A 24 -8.78 -7.18 14.60
N TYR A 25 -7.56 -7.67 14.82
CA TYR A 25 -6.37 -6.81 14.88
C TYR A 25 -6.12 -6.11 13.54
N ARG A 26 -6.18 -6.85 12.42
CA ARG A 26 -6.02 -6.27 11.08
C ARG A 26 -7.11 -5.24 10.78
N GLU A 27 -8.36 -5.53 11.11
CA GLU A 27 -9.48 -4.60 10.93
C GLU A 27 -9.30 -3.33 11.78
N ALA A 28 -8.86 -3.46 13.03
CA ALA A 28 -8.59 -2.30 13.89
C ALA A 28 -7.46 -1.41 13.35
N LEU A 29 -6.44 -2.00 12.71
CA LEU A 29 -5.38 -1.23 12.05
C LEU A 29 -5.88 -0.51 10.79
N LYS A 30 -6.75 -1.15 10.00
CA LYS A 30 -7.37 -0.55 8.80
C LYS A 30 -8.20 0.70 9.07
N GLN A 31 -8.58 0.94 10.33
CA GLN A 31 -9.29 2.15 10.73
C GLN A 31 -8.35 3.30 11.13
N LYS A 32 -7.09 3.01 11.47
CA LYS A 32 -6.11 4.00 11.92
C LYS A 32 -5.36 4.57 10.73
N HIS A 33 -5.26 5.89 10.63
CA HIS A 33 -4.48 6.52 9.56
C HIS A 33 -3.00 6.10 9.61
N CYS A 34 -2.44 5.81 8.46
CA CYS A 34 -1.02 5.52 8.31
C CYS A 34 -0.18 6.78 8.50
N ILE A 35 0.69 6.77 9.51
CA ILE A 35 1.59 7.89 9.81
C ILE A 35 2.61 8.14 8.69
N HIS A 36 3.03 7.08 7.97
CA HIS A 36 4.02 7.18 6.91
C HIS A 36 3.43 7.70 5.59
N PHE A 37 2.14 7.44 5.36
CA PHE A 37 1.43 8.02 4.24
C PHE A 37 1.08 9.49 4.48
N ASN A 38 0.84 9.86 5.74
CA ASN A 38 0.59 11.24 6.16
C ASN A 38 -0.43 11.95 5.26
N ARG A 39 -1.52 11.24 4.94
CA ARG A 39 -2.59 11.70 4.02
C ARG A 39 -2.06 12.17 2.66
N GLY A 40 -1.17 11.41 2.04
CA GLY A 40 -0.61 11.68 0.72
C GLY A 40 0.56 12.65 0.70
N ARG A 41 0.98 13.19 1.85
CA ARG A 41 2.15 14.09 1.93
C ARG A 41 3.49 13.35 1.89
N SER A 42 3.49 12.05 2.22
CA SER A 42 4.69 11.24 2.22
C SER A 42 4.39 9.81 1.75
N HIS A 43 5.43 9.11 1.31
CA HIS A 43 5.30 7.75 0.82
C HIS A 43 5.40 6.73 1.96
N CYS A 44 4.47 5.77 2.00
CA CYS A 44 4.51 4.67 2.95
C CYS A 44 5.49 3.59 2.47
N PRO A 45 6.57 3.28 3.20
CA PRO A 45 7.57 2.30 2.77
C PRO A 45 7.02 0.86 2.73
N PHE A 46 5.89 0.61 3.38
CA PHE A 46 5.23 -0.70 3.43
C PHE A 46 4.20 -0.87 2.32
N SER A 47 3.66 0.23 1.80
CA SER A 47 2.71 0.26 0.69
C SER A 47 1.64 -0.85 0.74
N THR A 48 1.66 -1.88 -0.12
CA THR A 48 0.69 -3.01 -0.13
C THR A 48 0.75 -3.93 1.08
N SER A 49 1.87 -3.94 1.79
CA SER A 49 2.01 -4.67 3.05
C SER A 49 1.59 -3.84 4.27
N CYS A 50 1.20 -2.58 4.08
CA CYS A 50 0.73 -1.72 5.17
C CYS A 50 -0.68 -2.16 5.62
N PHE A 51 -0.87 -2.36 6.92
CA PHE A 51 -2.20 -2.66 7.48
C PHE A 51 -2.99 -1.40 7.88
N PHE A 52 -2.36 -0.23 7.84
CA PHE A 52 -2.96 1.04 8.25
C PHE A 52 -3.73 1.71 7.10
N LYS A 53 -4.70 2.56 7.45
CA LYS A 53 -5.52 3.30 6.49
C LYS A 53 -4.70 4.32 5.71
N HIS A 54 -4.59 4.12 4.40
CA HIS A 54 -4.13 5.16 3.47
C HIS A 54 -5.35 5.97 2.99
N GLU A 55 -5.53 7.15 3.56
CA GLU A 55 -6.64 8.05 3.25
C GLU A 55 -6.08 9.44 2.99
N PHE A 56 -6.49 10.02 1.86
CA PHE A 56 -6.12 11.37 1.45
C PHE A 56 -6.92 12.44 2.23
N PRO A 57 -6.53 13.72 2.16
CA PRO A 57 -7.19 14.79 2.92
C PRO A 57 -8.64 15.04 2.49
N ASP A 58 -8.98 14.66 1.26
CA ASP A 58 -10.33 14.68 0.67
C ASP A 58 -11.22 13.51 1.14
N GLY A 59 -10.67 12.57 1.92
CA GLY A 59 -11.37 11.37 2.39
C GLY A 59 -11.36 10.21 1.38
N THR A 60 -10.70 10.37 0.24
CA THR A 60 -10.53 9.28 -0.73
C THR A 60 -9.52 8.28 -0.18
N LEU A 61 -9.84 6.98 -0.24
CA LEU A 61 -8.89 5.93 0.10
C LEU A 61 -7.87 5.81 -1.02
N ALA A 62 -6.58 5.83 -0.69
CA ALA A 62 -5.56 5.47 -1.65
C ALA A 62 -5.69 3.97 -1.91
N ASP A 63 -5.95 3.60 -3.16
CA ASP A 63 -6.18 2.21 -3.52
C ASP A 63 -4.94 1.37 -3.17
N GLU A 64 -5.17 0.17 -2.63
CA GLU A 64 -4.11 -0.80 -2.34
C GLU A 64 -3.35 -1.16 -3.64
N SER A 65 -3.94 -0.86 -4.82
CA SER A 65 -3.41 -1.09 -6.17
C SER A 65 -2.29 -0.16 -6.63
N HIS A 66 -1.88 0.85 -5.86
CA HIS A 66 -0.72 1.66 -6.24
C HIS A 66 0.63 0.91 -6.22
N LEU A 67 0.63 -0.38 -5.83
CA LEU A 67 1.65 -1.35 -6.26
C LEU A 67 0.99 -2.56 -6.95
N LEU A 68 0.87 -2.50 -8.27
CA LEU A 68 0.79 -3.72 -9.04
C LEU A 68 2.15 -4.42 -8.94
N VAL A 69 2.22 -5.48 -8.12
CA VAL A 69 3.37 -6.39 -8.09
C VAL A 69 3.26 -7.27 -9.32
N ASN A 70 4.10 -7.02 -10.31
CA ASN A 70 4.31 -8.01 -11.37
C ASN A 70 5.05 -9.22 -10.80
N SER A 71 4.84 -10.38 -11.42
CA SER A 71 5.34 -11.71 -11.00
C SER A 71 6.87 -11.82 -10.83
N ASP A 72 7.61 -10.76 -11.17
CA ASP A 72 9.05 -10.60 -11.16
C ASP A 72 9.58 -9.69 -10.02
N GLY A 73 8.71 -9.09 -9.20
CA GLY A 73 9.10 -8.40 -7.96
C GLY A 73 9.58 -6.95 -8.13
N TYR A 74 9.27 -6.29 -9.25
CA TYR A 74 9.59 -4.87 -9.45
C TYR A 74 8.43 -3.95 -9.02
N TYR A 75 8.72 -2.91 -8.22
CA TYR A 75 7.73 -1.92 -7.78
C TYR A 75 7.49 -0.89 -8.89
N GLN A 76 6.29 -0.89 -9.50
CA GLN A 76 5.79 0.29 -10.22
C GLN A 76 4.95 1.12 -9.24
N ILE A 77 5.55 2.18 -8.70
CA ILE A 77 4.84 3.20 -7.94
C ILE A 77 3.99 3.98 -8.95
N TYR A 78 2.71 3.64 -9.09
CA TYR A 78 1.76 4.56 -9.73
C TYR A 78 1.38 5.59 -8.67
N SER A 79 1.81 6.85 -8.80
CA SER A 79 1.13 7.96 -8.11
C SER A 79 0.01 8.45 -9.03
N PRO A 80 -1.24 8.63 -8.55
CA PRO A 80 -2.27 9.31 -9.33
C PRO A 80 -2.18 10.83 -9.17
N TYR A 81 -1.28 11.35 -8.32
CA TYR A 81 -1.11 12.77 -8.09
C TYR A 81 0.36 13.16 -8.31
N CYS A 82 0.64 13.59 -9.53
CA CYS A 82 1.67 14.60 -9.78
C CYS A 82 1.08 15.94 -9.33
N GLU A 83 1.81 16.74 -8.55
CA GLU A 83 1.33 18.06 -8.10
C GLU A 83 1.12 19.08 -9.24
N ASP A 84 1.39 18.70 -10.49
CA ASP A 84 1.27 19.57 -11.66
C ASP A 84 0.41 18.95 -12.78
N GLY A 85 -0.72 18.28 -12.47
CA GLY A 85 -1.81 18.05 -13.46
C GLY A 85 -1.44 17.41 -14.82
N GLY A 86 -0.31 16.72 -14.93
CA GLY A 86 0.22 16.19 -16.19
C GLY A 86 -0.34 14.81 -16.54
N SER A 87 -0.68 14.63 -17.81
CA SER A 87 -1.08 13.35 -18.38
C SER A 87 0.16 12.45 -18.56
N PHE A 88 -0.03 11.13 -18.56
CA PHE A 88 1.01 10.12 -18.83
C PHE A 88 1.82 10.41 -20.12
N SER A 89 1.25 11.17 -21.06
CA SER A 89 1.90 11.66 -22.28
C SER A 89 3.09 12.60 -22.05
N ASP A 90 3.24 13.16 -20.85
CA ASP A 90 4.16 14.28 -20.60
C ASP A 90 5.49 13.83 -19.97
N ILE A 91 5.69 12.52 -19.80
CA ILE A 91 6.96 11.95 -19.30
C ILE A 91 8.03 12.06 -20.40
N PRO A 92 9.18 12.73 -20.14
CA PRO A 92 10.26 12.83 -21.13
C PRO A 92 10.78 11.43 -21.52
N PHE A 93 10.77 11.16 -22.82
CA PHE A 93 11.10 9.85 -23.43
C PHE A 93 12.48 9.30 -23.03
N HIS A 94 13.37 10.12 -22.48
CA HIS A 94 14.70 9.71 -22.02
C HIS A 94 14.67 8.90 -20.70
N LEU A 95 13.56 8.90 -19.96
CA LEU A 95 13.38 8.07 -18.75
C LEU A 95 12.59 6.78 -19.01
N LEU A 96 12.12 6.56 -20.24
CA LEU A 96 11.58 5.29 -20.68
C LEU A 96 12.76 4.40 -21.12
N SER A 97 13.09 3.40 -20.31
CA SER A 97 14.00 2.33 -20.74
C SER A 97 13.43 1.68 -22.02
N LYS A 98 14.25 1.62 -23.07
CA LYS A 98 13.84 1.36 -24.46
C LYS A 98 13.42 -0.09 -24.77
N ASP A 99 13.32 -0.99 -23.79
CA ASP A 99 13.32 -2.42 -24.10
C ASP A 99 11.93 -3.08 -24.18
N LYS A 100 10.82 -2.33 -24.20
CA LYS A 100 9.47 -2.93 -24.17
C LYS A 100 8.45 -2.32 -25.14
N TYR A 101 8.89 -1.84 -26.30
CA TYR A 101 8.01 -1.79 -27.48
C TYR A 101 8.75 -2.29 -28.71
N SER A 102 8.80 -3.61 -28.87
CA SER A 102 9.06 -4.22 -30.17
C SER A 102 8.46 -5.63 -30.20
N SER A 103 7.46 -5.75 -31.08
CA SER A 103 6.82 -6.95 -31.67
C SER A 103 6.10 -7.94 -30.77
#